data_AF-V5BYR1-F1
#
_entry.id   AF-V5BYR1-F1
#
_cell.length_a   1.000
_cell.length_b   1.000
_cell.length_c   1.000
_cell.angle_alpha   90.00
_cell.angle_beta   90.00
_cell.angle_gamma   90.00
#
_symmetry.space_group_name_H-M   'P 1'
#
loop_
_entity.id
_entity.type
_entity.pdbx_description
1 polymer ?
#
loop_
_entity_poly.entity_id
_entity_poly.type
_entity_poly.pdbx_seq_one_letter_code
_entity_poly.pdbx_strand_id
1 'polypeptide(L)'
;MKLTTKMVTAILAATLATGVYAKGGTAKSPVKGALGPFNVPTLPDPVLAPGTTLSGFDDTGFLQNATVSSAGCTNLDPSLWGGTATINGKTITIPCNMIIQMPANTFTWADMVNGGLSLSLNSGAYPGYELNVVGNIVNGKHIAGLMYISQQSLNSGNGIISRIDYSTGMR
;
A
#
# COMPACT_ATOMS: atom_id res chain seq x y z
N MET A 1 -18.78 55.20 -49.99
CA MET A 1 -17.60 56.08 -50.16
C MET A 1 -16.42 55.40 -49.47
N LYS A 2 -15.49 54.86 -50.26
CA LYS A 2 -14.31 54.12 -49.81
C LYS A 2 -13.27 55.10 -49.25
N LEU A 3 -12.63 54.78 -48.13
CA LEU A 3 -11.24 55.15 -47.88
C LEU A 3 -10.55 54.06 -47.06
N THR A 4 -9.56 53.45 -47.70
CA THR A 4 -8.63 52.41 -47.23
C THR A 4 -7.40 53.06 -46.57
N THR A 5 -6.57 52.24 -45.87
CA THR A 5 -5.14 52.44 -45.44
C THR A 5 -4.99 52.56 -43.91
N LYS A 6 -4.19 51.80 -43.15
CA LYS A 6 -3.25 50.69 -43.37
C LYS A 6 -3.09 49.87 -42.07
N MET A 7 -2.66 48.63 -42.28
CA MET A 7 -2.31 47.53 -41.38
C MET A 7 -1.08 47.78 -40.49
N VAL A 8 -1.13 47.39 -39.19
CA VAL A 8 -0.03 46.73 -38.45
C VAL A 8 -0.64 45.82 -37.37
N THR A 9 -0.13 44.59 -37.32
CA THR A 9 -0.57 43.41 -36.54
C THR A 9 0.24 43.26 -35.24
N ALA A 10 -0.39 42.77 -34.16
CA ALA A 10 0.15 41.80 -33.14
C ALA A 10 -0.76 41.79 -31.89
N ILE A 11 -1.70 40.85 -31.72
CA ILE A 11 -1.57 39.58 -30.97
C ILE A 11 -1.04 39.77 -29.54
N LEU A 12 -1.89 39.64 -28.51
CA LEU A 12 -2.10 38.39 -27.75
C LEU A 12 -3.07 38.60 -26.56
N ALA A 13 -3.85 37.56 -26.31
CA ALA A 13 -4.89 37.41 -25.30
C ALA A 13 -4.40 37.46 -23.84
N ALA A 14 -5.29 37.83 -22.91
CA ALA A 14 -5.81 36.90 -21.89
C ALA A 14 -6.67 37.64 -20.85
N THR A 15 -7.94 37.28 -20.85
CA THR A 15 -8.94 37.43 -19.79
C THR A 15 -8.42 37.01 -18.42
N LEU A 16 -8.69 37.76 -17.34
CA LEU A 16 -8.85 37.15 -16.02
C LEU A 16 -9.89 37.88 -15.15
N ALA A 17 -10.73 37.04 -14.55
CA ALA A 17 -11.93 37.26 -13.77
C ALA A 17 -11.85 38.29 -12.63
N THR A 18 -13.01 38.86 -12.35
CA THR A 18 -13.37 39.77 -11.25
C THR A 18 -13.28 39.06 -9.89
N GLY A 19 -12.60 39.70 -8.92
CA GLY A 19 -12.47 39.23 -7.54
C GLY A 19 -13.50 39.84 -6.60
N VAL A 20 -13.99 39.02 -5.67
CA VAL A 20 -14.92 39.36 -4.57
C VAL A 20 -14.21 40.18 -3.49
N TYR A 21 -14.90 41.20 -2.96
CA TYR A 21 -14.43 42.06 -1.86
C TYR A 21 -14.86 41.50 -0.49
N ALA A 22 -13.94 41.42 0.47
CA ALA A 22 -14.23 41.30 1.89
C ALA A 22 -13.63 42.51 2.64
N LYS A 23 -14.44 43.15 3.50
CA LYS A 23 -14.16 44.40 4.19
C LYS A 23 -13.88 44.11 5.68
N GLY A 24 -12.69 44.46 6.16
CA GLY A 24 -12.41 44.76 7.58
C GLY A 24 -11.69 43.70 8.40
N GLY A 25 -10.35 43.72 8.36
CA GLY A 25 -9.40 43.06 9.28
C GLY A 25 -7.99 43.48 8.86
N THR A 26 -7.11 43.86 9.78
CA THR A 26 -5.84 44.58 9.52
C THR A 26 -4.75 43.79 8.77
N ALA A 27 -5.06 42.60 8.25
CA ALA A 27 -4.23 41.92 7.29
C ALA A 27 -4.46 42.52 5.89
N LYS A 28 -3.50 43.31 5.40
CA LYS A 28 -3.43 43.60 3.96
C LYS A 28 -3.34 42.23 3.28
N SER A 29 -4.33 41.89 2.44
CA SER A 29 -4.26 40.68 1.62
C SER A 29 -2.88 40.58 1.00
N PRO A 30 -2.27 39.38 0.96
CA PRO A 30 -1.02 39.19 0.22
C PRO A 30 -1.20 39.87 -1.12
N VAL A 31 -0.33 40.84 -1.44
CA VAL A 31 -0.33 41.43 -2.77
C VAL A 31 -0.29 40.24 -3.73
N LYS A 32 -1.23 40.15 -4.67
CA LYS A 32 -1.29 39.01 -5.59
C LYS A 32 0.07 38.89 -6.30
N GLY A 33 0.85 37.86 -5.96
CA GLY A 33 2.23 37.67 -6.43
C GLY A 33 3.36 38.05 -5.46
N ALA A 34 3.07 38.53 -4.24
CA ALA A 34 4.08 38.70 -3.20
C ALA A 34 4.40 37.35 -2.57
N LEU A 35 5.52 36.78 -3.02
CA LEU A 35 6.18 35.67 -2.36
C LEU A 35 6.61 36.13 -0.96
N GLY A 36 6.21 35.41 0.08
CA GLY A 36 6.76 35.66 1.41
C GLY A 36 8.29 35.49 1.38
N PRO A 37 9.05 36.19 2.24
CA PRO A 37 10.52 36.14 2.25
C PRO A 37 11.09 34.78 2.68
N PHE A 38 10.25 33.78 2.88
CA PHE A 38 10.62 32.42 3.23
C PHE A 38 10.82 31.63 1.94
N ASN A 39 12.05 31.63 1.43
CA ASN A 39 12.52 30.56 0.56
C ASN A 39 12.62 29.29 1.42
N VAL A 40 11.50 28.62 1.68
CA VAL A 40 11.54 27.21 2.06
C VAL A 40 12.10 26.47 0.85
N PRO A 41 13.25 25.77 0.96
CA PRO A 41 13.68 24.86 -0.09
C PRO A 41 12.56 23.83 -0.25
N THR A 42 11.77 23.96 -1.31
CA THR A 42 10.84 22.91 -1.69
C THR A 42 11.70 21.78 -2.21
N LEU A 43 11.61 20.62 -1.55
CA LEU A 43 12.22 19.40 -2.06
C LEU A 43 11.72 19.23 -3.51
N PRO A 44 12.59 18.85 -4.46
CA PRO A 44 12.14 18.58 -5.82
C PRO A 44 10.94 17.62 -5.79
N ASP A 45 9.93 17.90 -6.62
CA ASP A 45 8.82 16.97 -6.79
C ASP A 45 9.40 15.59 -7.13
N PRO A 46 8.94 14.52 -6.47
CA PRO A 46 9.40 13.17 -6.80
C PRO A 46 9.06 12.87 -8.26
N VAL A 47 10.08 12.84 -9.10
CA VAL A 47 9.93 12.51 -10.52
C VAL A 47 9.69 11.02 -10.63
N LEU A 48 8.45 10.64 -10.93
CA LEU A 48 8.14 9.28 -11.33
C LEU A 48 8.72 9.05 -12.73
N ALA A 49 9.50 7.97 -12.90
CA ALA A 49 10.06 7.63 -14.20
C ALA A 49 8.93 7.45 -15.23
N PRO A 50 9.02 8.10 -16.42
CA PRO A 50 7.98 7.99 -17.44
C PRO A 50 7.76 6.52 -17.84
N GLY A 51 6.49 6.10 -17.93
CA GLY A 51 6.10 4.76 -18.35
C GLY A 51 5.91 3.73 -17.24
N THR A 52 6.08 4.11 -15.97
CA THR A 52 5.73 3.24 -14.83
C THR A 52 4.31 3.53 -14.35
N THR A 53 3.42 2.53 -14.42
CA THR A 53 2.12 2.62 -13.74
C THR A 53 2.36 2.35 -12.27
N LEU A 54 2.26 3.41 -11.46
CA LEU A 54 2.46 3.40 -10.02
C LEU A 54 1.16 3.82 -9.34
N SER A 55 0.59 2.92 -8.56
CA SER A 55 -0.59 3.21 -7.75
C SER A 55 -0.50 2.48 -6.42
N GLY A 56 -0.93 3.11 -5.34
CA GLY A 56 -1.04 2.45 -4.04
C GLY A 56 -2.17 1.42 -4.03
N PHE A 57 -2.07 0.44 -3.14
CA PHE A 57 -3.18 -0.44 -2.78
C PHE A 57 -3.21 -0.66 -1.25
N ASP A 58 -4.41 -0.91 -0.74
CA ASP A 58 -4.68 -1.37 0.61
C ASP A 58 -5.76 -2.44 0.48
N ASP A 59 -5.35 -3.70 0.61
CA ASP A 59 -6.23 -4.86 0.45
C ASP A 59 -6.28 -5.63 1.76
N THR A 60 -7.50 -5.95 2.18
CA THR A 60 -7.74 -6.86 3.30
C THR A 60 -8.44 -8.11 2.80
N GLY A 61 -7.99 -9.28 3.26
CA GLY A 61 -8.63 -10.54 2.90
C GLY A 61 -7.98 -11.74 3.56
N PHE A 62 -8.64 -12.88 3.38
CA PHE A 62 -8.14 -14.15 3.87
C PHE A 62 -6.93 -14.62 3.07
N LEU A 63 -5.93 -15.14 3.77
CA LEU A 63 -4.79 -15.80 3.14
C LEU A 63 -5.27 -17.07 2.43
N GLN A 64 -5.05 -17.12 1.12
CA GLN A 64 -5.42 -18.24 0.25
C GLN A 64 -4.22 -19.07 -0.18
N ASN A 65 -3.04 -18.46 -0.31
CA ASN A 65 -1.79 -19.15 -0.57
C ASN A 65 -0.62 -18.32 -0.04
N ALA A 66 0.45 -18.97 0.39
CA ALA A 66 1.67 -18.32 0.86
C ALA A 66 2.90 -19.16 0.48
N THR A 67 3.93 -18.49 -0.01
CA THR A 67 5.21 -19.14 -0.36
C THR A 67 6.38 -18.35 0.17
N VAL A 68 7.52 -19.03 0.37
CA VAL A 68 8.81 -18.40 0.67
C VAL A 68 9.73 -18.60 -0.53
N SER A 69 10.46 -17.56 -0.90
CA SER A 69 11.41 -17.59 -2.01
C SER A 69 12.68 -16.79 -1.70
N SER A 70 13.83 -17.34 -2.08
CA SER A 70 15.12 -16.66 -2.03
C SER A 70 15.33 -15.70 -3.23
N ALA A 71 14.36 -15.59 -4.14
CA ALA A 71 14.46 -14.72 -5.32
C ALA A 71 14.62 -13.25 -4.92
N GLY A 72 15.75 -12.65 -5.28
CA GLY A 72 16.08 -11.27 -4.91
C GLY A 72 16.66 -11.10 -3.50
N CYS A 73 16.84 -12.19 -2.74
CA CYS A 73 17.37 -12.19 -1.38
C CYS A 73 18.83 -12.66 -1.35
N THR A 74 19.74 -11.93 -2.02
CA THR A 74 21.16 -12.30 -2.10
C THR A 74 21.86 -12.15 -0.74
N ASN A 75 22.57 -13.19 -0.30
CA ASN A 75 23.33 -13.23 0.97
C ASN A 75 22.49 -12.95 2.23
N LEU A 76 21.18 -13.21 2.18
CA LEU A 76 20.30 -13.10 3.34
C LEU A 76 20.04 -14.47 3.94
N ASP A 77 19.96 -14.49 5.28
CA ASP A 77 19.53 -15.66 6.03
C ASP A 77 18.14 -16.13 5.55
N PRO A 78 17.86 -17.45 5.50
CA PRO A 78 16.56 -17.96 5.09
C PRO A 78 15.36 -17.40 5.86
N SER A 79 15.54 -17.00 7.13
CA SER A 79 14.50 -16.30 7.91
C SER A 79 14.12 -14.94 7.33
N LEU A 80 14.99 -14.31 6.53
CA LEU A 80 14.77 -12.99 5.94
C LEU A 80 14.27 -13.05 4.49
N TRP A 81 13.94 -14.25 3.99
CA TRP A 81 13.43 -14.42 2.64
C TRP A 81 12.02 -13.87 2.49
N GLY A 82 11.76 -13.34 1.29
CA GLY A 82 10.43 -12.88 0.89
C GLY A 82 9.60 -14.02 0.30
N GLY A 83 8.66 -13.68 -0.57
CA GLY A 83 7.84 -14.68 -1.25
C GLY A 83 6.57 -14.09 -1.83
N THR A 84 5.47 -14.84 -1.75
CA THR A 84 4.17 -14.39 -2.26
C THR A 84 3.04 -14.73 -1.30
N ALA A 85 2.05 -13.84 -1.25
CA ALA A 85 0.78 -14.05 -0.57
C ALA A 85 -0.36 -13.91 -1.57
N THR A 86 -1.37 -14.76 -1.49
CA THR A 86 -2.60 -14.60 -2.29
C THR A 86 -3.75 -14.25 -1.36
N ILE A 87 -4.39 -13.10 -1.62
CA ILE A 87 -5.62 -12.65 -0.95
C ILE A 87 -6.61 -12.20 -2.03
N ASN A 88 -7.90 -12.54 -1.87
CA ASN A 88 -8.95 -12.18 -2.83
C ASN A 88 -8.63 -12.56 -4.30
N GLY A 89 -7.89 -13.64 -4.52
CA GLY A 89 -7.44 -14.07 -5.85
C GLY A 89 -6.29 -13.25 -6.46
N LYS A 90 -5.76 -12.26 -5.74
CA LYS A 90 -4.63 -11.43 -6.17
C LYS A 90 -3.34 -11.90 -5.52
N THR A 91 -2.31 -12.12 -6.32
CA THR A 91 -0.96 -12.48 -5.83
C THR A 91 -0.16 -11.22 -5.55
N ILE A 92 0.23 -11.06 -4.29
CA ILE A 92 1.05 -9.98 -3.77
C ILE A 92 2.48 -10.50 -3.58
N THR A 93 3.45 -9.73 -4.05
CA THR A 93 4.87 -10.02 -3.85
C THR A 93 5.34 -9.44 -2.53
N ILE A 94 5.95 -10.29 -1.72
CA ILE A 94 6.53 -9.92 -0.43
C ILE A 94 8.04 -9.77 -0.60
N PRO A 95 8.61 -8.57 -0.39
CA PRO A 95 10.06 -8.38 -0.51
C PRO A 95 10.84 -9.09 0.61
N CYS A 96 12.15 -9.23 0.42
CA CYS A 96 13.06 -9.72 1.46
C CYS A 96 13.10 -8.76 2.66
N ASN A 97 13.46 -9.27 3.84
CA ASN A 97 13.48 -8.52 5.11
C ASN A 97 12.10 -7.97 5.55
N MET A 98 11.00 -8.50 5.01
CA MET A 98 9.67 -8.09 5.44
C MET A 98 9.35 -8.63 6.83
N ILE A 99 8.87 -7.73 7.68
CA ILE A 99 8.30 -8.03 8.99
C ILE A 99 6.79 -7.87 8.93
N ILE A 100 6.09 -8.74 9.64
CA ILE A 100 4.64 -8.78 9.72
C ILE A 100 4.25 -8.56 11.16
N GLN A 101 3.30 -7.66 11.35
CA GLN A 101 2.77 -7.35 12.68
C GLN A 101 1.55 -8.23 12.97
N MET A 102 1.62 -8.98 14.07
CA MET A 102 0.46 -9.55 14.75
C MET A 102 0.11 -8.72 15.98
N PRO A 103 -1.11 -8.85 16.53
CA PRO A 103 -1.52 -8.11 17.73
C PRO A 103 -0.58 -8.27 18.93
N ALA A 104 0.09 -9.43 19.07
CA ALA A 104 0.94 -9.73 20.22
C ALA A 104 2.39 -10.11 19.87
N ASN A 105 2.74 -10.24 18.59
CA ASN A 105 4.07 -10.67 18.14
C ASN A 105 4.41 -10.09 16.77
N THR A 106 5.70 -10.08 16.43
CA THR A 106 6.19 -9.74 15.08
C THR A 106 7.05 -10.88 14.56
N PHE A 107 6.83 -11.27 13.32
CA PHE A 107 7.61 -12.30 12.64
C PHE A 107 8.15 -11.79 11.32
N THR A 108 9.25 -12.36 10.87
CA THR A 108 9.64 -12.24 9.46
C THR A 108 8.63 -12.99 8.59
N TRP A 109 8.56 -12.65 7.30
CA TRP A 109 7.70 -13.39 6.37
C TRP A 109 8.04 -14.89 6.33
N ALA A 110 9.33 -15.24 6.24
CA ALA A 110 9.73 -16.64 6.15
C ALA A 110 9.42 -17.41 7.44
N ASP A 111 9.66 -16.82 8.63
CA ASP A 111 9.36 -17.49 9.90
C ASP A 111 7.85 -17.64 10.11
N MET A 112 7.06 -16.69 9.64
CA MET A 112 5.60 -16.80 9.67
C MET A 112 5.12 -17.99 8.83
N VAL A 113 5.59 -18.11 7.59
CA VAL A 113 5.16 -19.17 6.66
C VAL A 113 5.71 -20.54 7.06
N ASN A 114 6.94 -20.62 7.54
CA ASN A 114 7.61 -21.89 7.87
C ASN A 114 7.40 -22.36 9.33
N GLY A 115 7.21 -21.43 10.27
CA GLY A 115 7.39 -21.69 11.70
C GLY A 115 6.16 -21.60 12.59
N GLY A 116 5.01 -21.09 12.11
CA GLY A 116 3.91 -20.78 13.04
C GLY A 116 2.49 -20.88 12.52
N LEU A 117 2.26 -20.88 11.21
CA LEU A 117 0.91 -20.96 10.67
C LEU A 117 0.67 -22.37 10.10
N SER A 118 -0.31 -23.10 10.63
CA SER A 118 -0.91 -24.22 9.89
C SER A 118 -1.65 -23.61 8.69
N LEU A 119 -0.87 -23.36 7.65
CA LEU A 119 -1.30 -22.89 6.34
C LEU A 119 -1.95 -24.05 5.59
N SER A 120 -2.94 -24.73 6.19
CA SER A 120 -3.91 -25.50 5.41
C SER A 120 -4.75 -24.50 4.61
N LEU A 121 -4.09 -23.93 3.62
CA LEU A 121 -4.56 -22.99 2.62
C LEU A 121 -5.34 -23.73 1.53
N ASN A 122 -5.57 -25.04 1.69
CA ASN A 122 -6.19 -25.87 0.67
C ASN A 122 -6.96 -27.10 1.18
N SER A 123 -7.18 -27.27 2.49
CA SER A 123 -7.91 -28.46 3.00
C SER A 123 -8.99 -28.18 4.05
N GLY A 124 -9.34 -26.91 4.31
CA GLY A 124 -10.35 -26.54 5.30
C GLY A 124 -11.26 -25.42 4.82
N ALA A 125 -12.53 -25.47 5.23
CA ALA A 125 -13.57 -24.50 4.86
C ALA A 125 -13.37 -23.08 5.44
N TYR A 126 -12.32 -22.87 6.23
CA TYR A 126 -12.05 -21.61 6.93
C TYR A 126 -10.55 -21.26 6.85
N PRO A 127 -10.15 -20.29 6.02
CA PRO A 127 -8.80 -19.72 6.11
C PRO A 127 -8.61 -19.07 7.48
N GLY A 128 -7.64 -19.56 8.25
CA GLY A 128 -7.45 -19.16 9.66
C GLY A 128 -6.90 -17.74 9.86
N TYR A 129 -6.38 -17.12 8.79
CA TYR A 129 -5.66 -15.86 8.86
C TYR A 129 -6.19 -14.83 7.86
N GLU A 130 -6.41 -13.62 8.36
CA GLU A 130 -6.73 -12.44 7.59
C GLU A 130 -5.50 -11.54 7.53
N LEU A 131 -5.14 -11.10 6.33
CA LEU A 131 -4.08 -10.13 6.12
C LEU A 131 -4.70 -8.81 5.69
N ASN A 132 -4.18 -7.73 6.28
CA ASN A 132 -4.24 -6.40 5.71
C ASN A 132 -2.87 -6.07 5.12
N VAL A 133 -2.84 -5.77 3.83
CA VAL A 133 -1.60 -5.50 3.09
C VAL A 133 -1.71 -4.14 2.41
N VAL A 134 -0.78 -3.26 2.76
CA VAL A 134 -0.60 -1.96 2.13
C VAL A 134 0.67 -2.00 1.28
N GLY A 135 0.59 -1.47 0.06
CA GLY A 135 1.72 -1.51 -0.85
C GLY A 135 1.52 -0.69 -2.11
N ASN A 136 2.39 -0.95 -3.07
CA ASN A 136 2.36 -0.29 -4.38
C ASN A 136 2.20 -1.32 -5.49
N ILE A 137 1.41 -0.97 -6.48
CA ILE A 137 1.34 -1.64 -7.76
C ILE A 137 2.39 -1.00 -8.66
N VAL A 138 3.37 -1.79 -9.09
CA VAL A 138 4.44 -1.35 -10.00
C VAL A 138 4.30 -2.14 -11.29
N ASN A 139 3.94 -1.48 -12.40
CA ASN A 139 3.73 -2.12 -13.69
C ASN A 139 2.74 -3.32 -13.61
N GLY A 140 1.66 -3.16 -12.84
CA GLY A 140 0.64 -4.20 -12.62
C GLY A 140 1.00 -5.27 -11.56
N LYS A 141 2.21 -5.23 -10.99
CA LYS A 141 2.63 -6.14 -9.93
C LYS A 141 2.38 -5.54 -8.55
N HIS A 142 1.61 -6.23 -7.71
CA HIS A 142 1.37 -5.82 -6.32
C HIS A 142 2.60 -6.15 -5.49
N ILE A 143 3.20 -5.15 -4.86
CA ILE A 143 4.36 -5.29 -3.98
C ILE A 143 3.98 -4.76 -2.60
N ALA A 144 4.08 -5.62 -1.59
CA ALA A 144 3.78 -5.25 -0.21
C ALA A 144 4.84 -4.29 0.36
N GLY A 145 4.38 -3.31 1.13
CA GLY A 145 5.24 -2.42 1.94
C GLY A 145 4.97 -2.54 3.44
N LEU A 146 3.73 -2.85 3.83
CA LEU A 146 3.33 -3.04 5.21
C LEU A 146 2.27 -4.15 5.29
N MET A 147 2.38 -4.99 6.32
CA MET A 147 1.47 -6.11 6.52
C MET A 147 1.09 -6.28 7.98
N TYR A 148 -0.20 -6.44 8.19
CA TYR A 148 -0.79 -6.87 9.45
C TYR A 148 -1.49 -8.21 9.23
N ILE A 149 -1.37 -9.11 10.19
CA ILE A 149 -2.07 -10.40 10.15
C ILE A 149 -2.78 -10.66 11.47
N SER A 150 -4.00 -11.18 11.37
CA SER A 150 -4.81 -11.56 12.52
C SER A 150 -5.40 -12.95 12.33
N GLN A 151 -5.50 -13.70 13.43
CA GLN A 151 -6.34 -14.88 13.49
C GLN A 151 -7.80 -14.44 13.63
N GLN A 152 -8.69 -14.94 12.78
CA GLN A 152 -10.11 -14.85 13.08
C GLN A 152 -10.36 -15.62 14.39
N SER A 153 -10.78 -14.92 15.43
CA SER A 153 -11.04 -15.48 16.76
C SER A 153 -12.12 -16.58 16.76
N LEU A 154 -12.81 -16.80 15.64
CA LEU A 154 -13.86 -17.79 15.44
C LEU A 154 -13.36 -19.17 14.95
N ASN A 155 -12.09 -19.51 15.19
CA ASN A 155 -11.65 -20.92 15.26
C ASN A 155 -11.43 -21.39 16.72
N SER A 156 -11.51 -20.50 17.72
CA SER A 156 -11.37 -20.86 19.14
C SER A 156 -12.58 -21.58 19.75
N GLY A 157 -13.56 -21.99 18.92
CA GLY A 157 -14.78 -22.67 19.35
C GLY A 157 -15.10 -23.98 18.62
N ASN A 158 -14.27 -24.43 17.66
CA ASN A 158 -14.53 -25.67 16.93
C ASN A 158 -13.27 -26.56 16.91
N GLY A 159 -13.16 -27.44 17.89
CA GLY A 159 -12.39 -28.67 17.78
C GLY A 159 -13.33 -29.84 17.51
N ILE A 160 -13.05 -30.68 16.51
CA ILE A 160 -13.74 -31.96 16.39
C ILE A 160 -12.92 -32.98 17.18
N ILE A 161 -13.51 -33.57 18.22
CA ILE A 161 -12.91 -34.70 18.92
C ILE A 161 -12.96 -35.91 17.99
N SER A 162 -11.81 -36.27 17.42
CA SER A 162 -11.69 -37.42 16.51
C SER A 162 -11.70 -38.77 17.24
N ARG A 163 -11.32 -38.79 18.52
CA ARG A 163 -11.49 -39.90 19.47
C ARG A 163 -11.28 -39.41 20.91
N ILE A 164 -11.91 -40.05 21.88
CA ILE A 164 -11.54 -39.94 23.29
C ILE A 164 -10.84 -41.25 23.65
N ASP A 165 -9.54 -41.19 23.93
CA ASP A 165 -8.81 -42.32 24.52
C ASP A 165 -9.08 -42.34 26.02
N TYR A 166 -9.88 -43.30 26.47
CA TYR A 166 -10.25 -43.46 27.87
C TYR A 166 -9.13 -44.09 28.73
N SER A 167 -8.03 -44.55 28.13
CA SER A 167 -6.90 -45.15 28.86
C SER A 167 -5.76 -44.16 29.17
N THR A 168 -5.58 -43.13 28.34
CA THR A 168 -4.44 -42.20 28.46
C THR A 168 -4.81 -40.71 28.54
N GLY A 169 -6.08 -40.35 28.34
CA GLY A 169 -6.55 -38.95 28.40
C GLY A 169 -6.15 -38.11 27.18
N MET A 170 -6.68 -36.89 27.10
CA MET A 170 -6.41 -35.97 25.98
C MET A 170 -4.93 -35.60 25.93
N ARG A 171 -4.30 -35.86 24.79
CA ARG A 171 -3.03 -35.23 24.41
C ARG A 171 -3.18 -34.57 23.06
#